data_AF-A0A0D2JW69-F1
#
_entry.id   AF-A0A0D2JW69-F1
#
_cell.length_a   1.000
_cell.length_b   1.000
_cell.length_c   1.000
_cell.angle_alpha   90.00
_cell.angle_beta   90.00
_cell.angle_gamma   90.00
#
_symmetry.space_group_name_H-M   'P 1'
#
loop_
_entity.id
_entity.type
_entity.pdbx_description
1 polymer ?
#
loop_
_entity_poly.entity_id
_entity_poly.type
_entity_poly.pdbx_seq_one_letter_code
_entity_poly.pdbx_strand_id
1 'polypeptide(L)'
;MDDKWKTLAGAMRAEIEAIPRAMLQDDAARGAVLSLLYQAVAQMGLTPVLYWKPPRSTREKIDLVGVDSGGEVPEVKIAFAVDPLVELAKVKAMEWVECPDKIVVTYSPRQDKVSQSTFFLTPALEHINLFD
;
A
#
# COMPACT_ATOMS: atom_id res chain seq x y z
N MET A 1 9.93 0.59 13.72
CA MET A 1 8.68 0.98 13.04
C MET A 1 8.04 2.08 13.87
N ASP A 2 7.87 3.26 13.29
CA ASP A 2 7.26 4.44 13.92
C ASP A 2 5.89 4.09 14.51
N ASP A 3 5.52 4.63 15.68
CA ASP A 3 4.31 4.22 16.41
C ASP A 3 3.03 4.43 15.58
N LYS A 4 3.04 5.45 14.71
CA LYS A 4 1.95 5.73 13.74
C LYS A 4 1.67 4.54 12.81
N TRP A 5 2.71 3.84 12.35
CA TRP A 5 2.57 2.74 11.39
C TRP A 5 2.04 1.49 12.05
N LYS A 6 2.37 1.25 13.32
CA LYS A 6 1.81 0.15 14.11
C LYS A 6 0.32 0.32 14.35
N THR A 7 -0.11 1.53 14.73
CA THR A 7 -1.53 1.84 14.89
C THR A 7 -2.28 1.66 13.58
N LEU A 8 -1.73 2.15 12.46
CA LEU A 8 -2.34 2.00 11.15
C LEU A 8 -2.40 0.52 10.70
N ALA A 9 -1.35 -0.27 10.96
CA ALA A 9 -1.32 -1.71 10.69
C ALA A 9 -2.39 -2.47 11.46
N GLY A 10 -2.56 -2.17 12.75
CA GLY A 10 -3.62 -2.75 13.58
C GLY A 10 -5.01 -2.40 13.05
N ALA A 11 -5.24 -1.17 12.62
CA ALA A 11 -6.50 -0.75 12.03
C ALA A 11 -6.77 -1.44 10.68
N MET A 12 -5.77 -1.51 9.78
CA MET A 12 -5.88 -2.22 8.50
C MET A 12 -6.23 -3.70 8.70
N ARG A 13 -5.60 -4.36 9.69
CA ARG A 13 -5.91 -5.74 10.05
C ARG A 13 -7.35 -5.89 10.55
N ALA A 14 -7.80 -4.98 11.42
CA ALA A 14 -9.15 -5.01 11.97
C ALA A 14 -10.22 -4.89 10.87
N GLU A 15 -9.99 -4.05 9.85
CA GLU A 15 -10.88 -3.94 8.69
C GLU A 15 -11.02 -5.26 7.93
N ILE A 16 -9.91 -6.01 7.76
CA ILE A 16 -9.96 -7.34 7.13
C ILE A 16 -10.71 -8.34 8.02
N GLU A 17 -10.43 -8.35 9.33
CA GLU A 17 -11.06 -9.29 10.27
C GLU A 17 -12.56 -9.03 10.46
N ALA A 18 -13.03 -7.81 10.19
CA ALA A 18 -14.45 -7.46 10.21
C ALA A 18 -15.24 -8.03 9.01
N ILE A 19 -14.56 -8.40 7.92
CA ILE A 19 -15.22 -8.98 6.74
C ILE A 19 -15.77 -10.37 7.11
N PRO A 20 -17.06 -10.66 6.87
CA PRO A 20 -17.62 -11.99 7.10
C PRO A 20 -16.80 -13.05 6.37
N ARG A 21 -16.36 -14.09 7.08
CA ARG A 21 -15.43 -15.11 6.53
C ARG A 21 -15.90 -15.74 5.22
N ALA A 22 -17.20 -15.91 5.02
CA ALA A 22 -17.78 -16.45 3.79
C ALA A 22 -17.64 -15.51 2.57
N MET A 23 -17.40 -14.22 2.81
CA MET A 23 -17.21 -13.16 1.82
C MET A 23 -15.76 -12.69 1.73
N LEU A 24 -14.87 -13.22 2.58
CA LEU A 24 -13.47 -12.86 2.59
C LEU A 24 -12.78 -13.45 1.35
N GLN A 25 -12.41 -12.55 0.43
CA GLN A 25 -11.66 -12.80 -0.78
C GLN A 25 -10.50 -11.80 -0.84
N ASP A 26 -9.44 -12.10 -1.59
CA ASP A 26 -8.27 -11.22 -1.68
C ASP A 26 -8.65 -9.80 -2.14
N ASP A 27 -9.54 -9.67 -3.13
CA ASP A 27 -10.03 -8.37 -3.59
C ASP A 27 -10.82 -7.61 -2.51
N ALA A 28 -11.60 -8.33 -1.68
CA ALA A 28 -12.34 -7.72 -0.58
C ALA A 28 -11.40 -7.24 0.54
N ALA A 29 -10.41 -8.06 0.91
CA ALA A 29 -9.38 -7.70 1.87
C ALA A 29 -8.56 -6.49 1.39
N ARG A 30 -8.11 -6.52 0.13
CA ARG A 30 -7.40 -5.40 -0.51
C ARG A 30 -8.25 -4.14 -0.55
N GLY A 31 -9.53 -4.25 -0.90
CA GLY A 31 -10.47 -3.13 -0.91
C GLY A 31 -10.64 -2.49 0.46
N ALA A 32 -10.75 -3.29 1.53
CA ALA A 32 -10.85 -2.80 2.89
C ALA A 32 -9.60 -2.02 3.32
N VAL A 33 -8.41 -2.59 3.05
CA VAL A 33 -7.13 -1.90 3.31
C VAL A 33 -7.02 -0.59 2.53
N LEU A 34 -7.33 -0.61 1.23
CA LEU A 34 -7.27 0.59 0.39
C LEU A 34 -8.28 1.66 0.83
N SER A 35 -9.46 1.26 1.31
CA SER A 35 -10.45 2.22 1.82
C SER A 35 -9.94 2.97 3.05
N LEU A 36 -9.35 2.25 4.00
CA LEU A 36 -8.76 2.88 5.19
C LEU A 36 -7.56 3.77 4.82
N LEU A 37 -6.66 3.28 3.98
CA LEU A 37 -5.50 4.06 3.52
C LEU A 37 -5.92 5.31 2.76
N TYR A 38 -6.96 5.23 1.93
CA TYR A 38 -7.52 6.38 1.21
C TYR A 38 -7.96 7.47 2.20
N GLN A 39 -8.68 7.09 3.26
CA GLN A 39 -9.11 8.03 4.30
C GLN A 39 -7.92 8.61 5.07
N ALA A 40 -6.94 7.78 5.44
CA ALA A 40 -5.74 8.22 6.13
C ALA A 40 -4.95 9.25 5.30
N VAL A 41 -4.75 8.98 4.01
CA VAL A 41 -4.08 9.92 3.09
C VAL A 41 -4.86 11.23 2.96
N ALA A 42 -6.19 11.18 2.86
CA ALA A 42 -7.02 12.38 2.85
C ALA A 42 -6.89 13.20 4.15
N GLN A 43 -6.84 12.54 5.31
CA GLN A 43 -6.65 13.18 6.61
C GLN A 43 -5.26 13.84 6.77
N MET A 44 -4.27 13.39 6.01
CA MET A 44 -2.96 14.04 5.92
C MET A 44 -2.98 15.32 5.07
N GLY A 45 -4.13 15.71 4.50
CA GLY A 45 -4.27 16.86 3.60
C GLY A 45 -3.78 16.60 2.17
N LEU A 46 -3.50 15.33 1.83
CA LEU A 46 -3.13 14.92 0.48
C LEU A 46 -4.38 14.49 -0.31
N THR A 47 -4.32 14.60 -1.64
CA THR A 47 -5.33 14.02 -2.52
C THR A 47 -5.02 12.54 -2.76
N PRO A 48 -5.81 11.60 -2.23
CA PRO A 48 -5.62 10.18 -2.53
C PRO A 48 -6.05 9.85 -3.97
N VAL A 49 -5.18 9.17 -4.71
CA VAL A 49 -5.44 8.70 -6.08
C VAL A 49 -5.22 7.20 -6.15
N LEU A 50 -6.30 6.46 -6.39
CA LEU A 50 -6.27 5.00 -6.54
C LEU A 50 -5.82 4.59 -7.95
N TYR A 51 -5.15 3.45 -8.02
CA TYR A 51 -4.77 2.78 -9.27
C TYR A 51 -4.00 3.69 -10.24
N TRP A 52 -3.19 4.58 -9.68
CA TRP A 52 -2.40 5.54 -10.44
C TRP A 52 -1.29 4.84 -11.23
N LYS A 53 -0.99 5.40 -12.40
CA LYS A 53 0.08 4.93 -13.25
C LYS A 53 0.91 6.13 -13.72
N PRO A 54 2.26 6.06 -13.68
CA PRO A 54 3.08 7.07 -14.32
C PRO A 54 2.70 7.21 -15.81
N PRO A 55 2.59 8.44 -16.35
CA PRO A 55 2.26 8.65 -17.75
C PRO A 55 3.19 7.84 -18.67
N ARG A 56 2.60 7.17 -19.68
CA ARG A 56 3.32 6.37 -20.69
C ARG A 56 4.14 5.18 -20.15
N SER A 57 3.94 4.80 -18.89
CA SER A 57 4.57 3.60 -18.34
C SER A 57 3.86 2.32 -18.79
N THR A 58 4.62 1.27 -19.10
CA THR A 58 4.10 -0.10 -19.31
C THR A 58 4.00 -0.90 -18.02
N ARG A 59 4.52 -0.36 -16.90
CA ARG A 59 4.60 -1.06 -15.59
C ARG A 59 3.23 -1.27 -14.96
N GLU A 60 3.20 -1.96 -13.83
CA GLU A 60 2.00 -2.15 -13.04
C GLU A 60 1.47 -0.82 -12.48
N LYS A 61 0.17 -0.76 -12.19
CA LYS A 61 -0.42 0.39 -11.48
C LYS A 61 0.00 0.37 -10.00
N ILE A 62 0.17 1.54 -9.42
CA ILE A 62 0.33 1.72 -7.97
C ILE A 62 -1.07 1.79 -7.35
N ASP A 63 -1.25 1.14 -6.21
CA ASP A 63 -2.59 0.92 -5.67
C ASP A 63 -3.19 2.20 -5.11
N LEU A 64 -2.37 2.97 -4.41
CA LEU A 64 -2.74 4.28 -3.91
C LEU A 64 -1.50 5.18 -3.90
N VAL A 65 -1.68 6.43 -4.33
CA VAL A 65 -0.72 7.51 -4.11
C VAL A 65 -1.40 8.67 -3.39
N GLY A 66 -0.68 9.34 -2.50
CA GLY A 66 -1.10 10.62 -1.91
C GLY A 66 -0.39 11.76 -2.63
N VAL A 67 -1.19 12.65 -3.22
CA VAL A 67 -0.71 13.74 -4.07
C VAL A 67 -0.89 15.07 -3.37
N ASP A 68 0.18 15.86 -3.31
CA ASP A 68 0.09 17.28 -3.00
C ASP A 68 -0.26 18.05 -4.27
N SER A 69 -1.44 18.65 -4.30
CA SER A 69 -1.96 19.42 -5.42
C SER A 69 -1.87 20.94 -5.20
N GLY A 70 -1.15 21.41 -4.18
CA GLY A 70 -1.02 22.82 -3.85
C GLY A 70 -0.06 23.61 -4.77
N GLY A 71 0.81 22.92 -5.49
CA GLY A 71 1.79 23.51 -6.42
C GLY A 71 1.32 23.60 -7.87
N GLU A 72 2.17 24.16 -8.74
CA GLU A 72 1.92 24.25 -10.19
C GLU A 72 1.92 22.87 -10.88
N VAL A 73 2.70 21.92 -10.34
CA VAL A 73 2.72 20.51 -10.75
C VAL A 73 2.33 19.64 -9.55
N PRO A 74 1.36 18.72 -9.68
CA PRO A 74 1.02 17.80 -8.62
C PRO A 74 2.20 16.88 -8.27
N GLU A 75 2.53 16.76 -6.99
CA GLU A 75 3.65 15.96 -6.51
C GLU A 75 3.17 14.75 -5.71
N VAL A 76 3.73 13.57 -5.99
CA VAL A 76 3.46 12.39 -5.16
C VAL A 76 4.28 12.49 -3.88
N LYS A 77 3.60 12.49 -2.72
CA LYS A 77 4.26 12.52 -1.40
C LYS A 77 4.38 11.14 -0.78
N ILE A 78 3.45 10.25 -1.07
CA ILE A 78 3.44 8.90 -0.53
C ILE A 78 2.84 7.91 -1.53
N ALA A 79 3.35 6.68 -1.55
CA ALA A 79 2.85 5.62 -2.41
C ALA A 79 2.71 4.29 -1.67
N PHE A 80 1.65 3.57 -1.99
CA PHE A 80 1.31 2.28 -1.41
C PHE A 80 1.16 1.21 -2.50
N ALA A 81 1.82 0.07 -2.29
CA ALA A 81 1.49 -1.20 -2.93
C ALA A 81 0.83 -2.11 -1.90
N VAL A 82 -0.32 -2.70 -2.23
CA VAL A 82 -1.16 -3.47 -1.30
C VAL A 82 -1.57 -4.78 -1.98
N ASP A 83 -0.99 -5.87 -1.52
CA ASP A 83 -1.19 -7.22 -2.08
C ASP A 83 -1.07 -8.29 -0.98
N PRO A 84 -1.53 -9.54 -1.19
CA PRO A 84 -1.37 -10.58 -0.18
C PRO A 84 0.10 -10.82 0.18
N LEU A 85 0.99 -10.73 -0.81
CA LEU A 85 2.44 -10.94 -0.75
C LEU A 85 3.18 -9.76 -1.38
N VAL A 86 4.51 -9.71 -1.22
CA VAL A 86 5.33 -8.74 -1.94
C VAL A 86 5.45 -9.17 -3.41
N GLU A 87 4.93 -8.35 -4.33
CA GLU A 87 4.93 -8.64 -5.77
C GLU A 87 6.07 -7.89 -6.50
N LEU A 88 6.88 -8.61 -7.29
CA LEU A 88 7.98 -8.02 -8.05
C LEU A 88 7.52 -6.89 -8.99
N ALA A 89 6.39 -7.09 -9.67
CA ALA A 89 5.85 -6.11 -10.60
C ALA A 89 5.52 -4.78 -9.90
N LYS A 90 5.00 -4.84 -8.67
CA LYS A 90 4.70 -3.69 -7.82
C LYS A 90 5.96 -3.03 -7.30
N VAL A 91 6.93 -3.79 -6.80
CA VAL A 91 8.24 -3.26 -6.41
C VAL A 91 8.88 -2.49 -7.56
N LYS A 92 8.88 -3.07 -8.77
CA LYS A 92 9.40 -2.40 -9.97
C LYS A 92 8.59 -1.18 -10.37
N ALA A 93 7.29 -1.14 -10.14
CA ALA A 93 6.50 0.06 -10.37
C ALA A 93 6.84 1.15 -9.34
N MET A 94 6.99 0.79 -8.06
CA MET A 94 7.33 1.68 -6.95
C MET A 94 8.71 2.34 -7.10
N GLU A 95 9.68 1.68 -7.71
CA GLU A 95 10.99 2.26 -8.05
C GLU A 95 10.87 3.58 -8.84
N TRP A 96 9.82 3.74 -9.66
CA TRP A 96 9.63 4.89 -10.56
C TRP A 96 8.79 6.01 -9.98
N VAL A 97 8.18 5.79 -8.82
CA VAL A 97 7.45 6.85 -8.14
C VAL A 97 8.47 7.77 -7.48
N GLU A 98 8.51 9.03 -7.85
CA GLU A 98 9.36 10.02 -7.18
C GLU A 98 8.60 10.55 -5.97
N CYS A 99 8.82 9.94 -4.80
CA CYS A 99 8.22 10.37 -3.54
C CYS A 99 9.11 9.97 -2.35
N PRO A 100 9.03 10.68 -1.22
CA PRO A 100 9.80 10.36 -0.02
C PRO A 100 9.38 9.03 0.61
N ASP A 101 8.07 8.77 0.69
CA ASP A 101 7.55 7.61 1.41
C ASP A 101 6.99 6.55 0.44
N LYS A 102 7.52 5.33 0.51
CA LYS A 102 7.11 4.19 -0.31
C LYS A 102 6.86 2.97 0.56
N ILE A 103 5.60 2.54 0.62
CA ILE A 103 5.17 1.50 1.55
C ILE A 103 4.60 0.32 0.76
N VAL A 104 5.06 -0.88 1.10
CA VAL A 104 4.45 -2.15 0.69
C VAL A 104 3.65 -2.68 1.88
N VAL A 105 2.38 -2.98 1.68
CA VAL A 105 1.50 -3.57 2.69
C VAL A 105 1.15 -4.98 2.25
N THR A 106 1.47 -5.96 3.08
CA THR A 106 1.08 -7.37 2.86
C THR A 106 0.07 -7.84 3.89
N TYR A 107 -0.96 -8.55 3.44
CA TYR A 107 -2.07 -8.97 4.29
C TYR A 107 -2.37 -10.47 4.28
N SER A 108 -1.47 -11.30 3.75
CA SER A 108 -1.64 -12.75 3.85
C SER A 108 -1.41 -13.24 5.30
N PRO A 109 -2.27 -14.12 5.84
CA PRO A 109 -2.04 -14.75 7.14
C PRO A 109 -0.93 -15.82 7.08
N ARG A 110 -0.43 -16.17 5.88
CA ARG A 110 0.63 -17.16 5.67
C ARG A 110 2.02 -16.53 5.80
N GLN A 111 2.52 -16.46 7.04
CA GLN A 111 3.82 -15.85 7.34
C GLN A 111 5.00 -16.47 6.57
N ASP A 112 4.95 -17.78 6.32
CA ASP A 112 5.95 -18.47 5.51
C ASP A 112 6.03 -17.90 4.09
N LYS A 113 4.89 -17.55 3.49
CA LYS A 113 4.81 -17.00 2.14
C LYS A 113 5.19 -15.54 2.10
N VAL A 114 4.74 -14.75 3.09
CA VAL A 114 5.13 -13.34 3.19
C VAL A 114 6.65 -13.24 3.31
N SER A 115 7.25 -13.97 4.25
CA SER A 115 8.71 -14.00 4.45
C SER A 115 9.48 -14.48 3.22
N GLN A 116 8.94 -15.40 2.43
CA GLN A 116 9.58 -15.80 1.16
C GLN A 116 9.54 -14.68 0.13
N SER A 117 8.43 -13.92 0.05
CA SER A 117 8.26 -12.84 -0.93
C SER A 117 9.08 -11.59 -0.62
N THR A 118 9.48 -11.36 0.64
CA THR A 118 10.25 -10.16 1.03
C THR A 118 11.62 -10.05 0.36
N PHE A 119 12.12 -11.11 -0.28
CA PHE A 119 13.36 -11.06 -1.07
C PHE A 119 13.31 -10.01 -2.20
N PHE A 120 12.11 -9.65 -2.67
CA PHE A 120 11.93 -8.60 -3.67
C PHE A 120 12.10 -7.19 -3.11
N LEU A 121 12.01 -7.00 -1.79
CA LEU A 121 12.10 -5.67 -1.18
C LEU A 121 13.49 -5.07 -1.35
N THR A 122 13.52 -3.74 -1.43
CA THR A 122 14.75 -2.96 -1.42
C THR A 122 14.78 -2.07 -0.18
N PRO A 123 15.94 -1.57 0.27
CA PRO A 123 16.02 -0.66 1.41
C PRO A 123 15.24 0.65 1.25
N ALA A 124 14.83 0.99 0.03
CA ALA A 124 14.03 2.18 -0.29
C ALA A 124 12.52 1.98 -0.07
N LEU A 125 12.09 0.77 0.31
CA LEU A 125 10.69 0.45 0.57
C LEU A 125 10.50 0.10 2.04
N GLU A 126 9.54 0.75 2.68
CA GLU A 126 9.03 0.28 3.96
C GLU A 126 8.06 -0.88 3.74
N HIS A 127 8.10 -1.89 4.60
CA HIS A 127 7.21 -3.04 4.52
C HIS A 127 6.39 -3.17 5.81
N ILE A 128 5.08 -3.21 5.65
CA ILE A 128 4.11 -3.46 6.72
C ILE A 128 3.46 -4.81 6.44
N ASN A 129 3.71 -5.78 7.31
CA ASN A 129 3.03 -7.07 7.30
C ASN A 129 1.91 -7.06 8.34
N LEU A 130 0.65 -7.13 7.90
CA LEU A 130 -0.51 -6.96 8.79
C LEU A 130 -0.69 -8.09 9.81
N PHE A 131 -0.10 -9.27 9.56
CA PHE A 131 -0.27 -10.45 10.40
C PHE A 131 1.03 -10.88 11.12
N ASP A 132 2.07 -10.05 11.09
CA ASP A 132 3.31 -10.27 11.87
C ASP A 132 3.05 -10.20 13.38
#